data_AF-A0A521CUR7-F1
#
_entry.id   AF-A0A521CUR7-F1
#
_cell.length_a   1.000
_cell.length_b   1.000
_cell.length_c   1.000
_cell.angle_alpha   90.00
_cell.angle_beta   90.00
_cell.angle_gamma   90.00
#
_symmetry.space_group_name_H-M   'P 1'
#
loop_
_entity.id
_entity.type
_entity.pdbx_description
1 polymer ?
#
loop_
_entity_poly.entity_id
_entity_poly.type
_entity_poly.pdbx_seq_one_letter_code
_entity_poly.pdbx_strand_id
1 'polypeptide(L)'
;MVLNKEKIKLNKVLSSLTDVNSFNEPNLLIVNEGFIEYAKIIRVLFKISPNVFANLYNYDLAEIRGHKRLLKEDFADEAQQAQFSLYRDSLVHATESAIEYITDYVLL
;
A
#
# COMPACT_ATOMS: atom_id res chain seq x y z
N MET A 1 12.57 -7.22 17.99
CA MET A 1 12.79 -6.71 16.63
C MET A 1 11.45 -6.28 16.03
N VAL A 2 10.99 -5.06 16.33
CA VAL A 2 9.68 -4.54 15.86
C VAL A 2 9.69 -4.36 14.33
N LEU A 3 10.80 -3.86 13.79
CA LEU A 3 11.01 -3.66 12.35
C LEU A 3 10.87 -4.96 11.54
N ASN A 4 11.46 -6.08 12.01
CA ASN A 4 11.27 -7.37 11.35
C ASN A 4 9.80 -7.84 11.37
N LYS A 5 9.07 -7.56 12.45
CA LYS A 5 7.64 -7.91 12.51
C LYS A 5 6.85 -7.08 11.50
N GLU A 6 7.11 -5.78 11.40
CA GLU A 6 6.45 -4.91 10.42
C GLU A 6 6.85 -5.28 8.97
N LYS A 7 8.11 -5.65 8.71
CA LYS A 7 8.55 -6.19 7.41
C LYS A 7 7.79 -7.47 7.03
N ILE A 8 7.59 -8.40 7.97
CA ILE A 8 6.79 -9.62 7.71
C ILE A 8 5.36 -9.26 7.34
N LYS A 9 4.74 -8.28 8.02
CA LYS A 9 3.38 -7.84 7.68
C LYS A 9 3.34 -7.17 6.30
N LEU A 10 4.31 -6.34 5.94
CA LEU A 10 4.41 -5.74 4.61
C LEU A 10 4.52 -6.80 3.51
N ASN A 11 5.32 -7.85 3.72
CA ASN A 11 5.41 -8.96 2.75
C ASN A 11 4.08 -9.69 2.60
N LYS A 12 3.29 -9.83 3.66
CA LYS A 12 1.93 -10.40 3.57
C LYS A 12 1.00 -9.50 2.77
N VAL A 13 1.02 -8.18 3.02
CA VAL A 13 0.27 -7.20 2.23
C VAL A 13 0.66 -7.31 0.76
N LEU A 14 1.96 -7.29 0.44
CA LEU A 14 2.45 -7.42 -0.93
C LEU A 14 1.95 -8.71 -1.59
N SER A 15 2.09 -9.85 -0.91
CA SER A 15 1.64 -11.15 -1.43
C SER A 15 0.15 -11.20 -1.76
N SER A 16 -0.69 -10.53 -0.97
CA SER A 16 -2.14 -10.46 -1.23
C SER A 16 -2.51 -9.61 -2.44
N LEU A 17 -1.61 -8.74 -2.91
CA LEU A 17 -1.87 -7.83 -4.02
C LEU A 17 -1.37 -8.38 -5.37
N THR A 18 -0.39 -9.28 -5.36
CA THR A 18 0.32 -9.76 -6.56
C THR A 18 -0.59 -10.38 -7.63
N ASP A 19 -1.63 -11.09 -7.22
CA ASP A 19 -2.55 -11.78 -8.15
C ASP A 19 -3.81 -10.96 -8.47
N VAL A 20 -3.94 -9.77 -7.89
CA VAL A 20 -5.12 -8.93 -8.00
C VAL A 20 -5.00 -8.02 -9.23
N ASN A 21 -5.52 -8.48 -10.37
CA ASN A 21 -5.32 -7.82 -11.67
C ASN A 21 -6.58 -7.20 -12.30
N SER A 22 -7.77 -7.70 -11.95
CA SER A 22 -9.03 -7.23 -12.51
C SER A 22 -9.89 -6.53 -11.48
N PHE A 23 -10.61 -5.51 -11.91
CA PHE A 23 -11.62 -4.87 -11.11
C PHE A 23 -12.83 -5.80 -10.95
N ASN A 24 -13.08 -6.19 -9.70
CA ASN A 24 -14.30 -6.82 -9.23
C ASN A 24 -14.40 -6.60 -7.72
N GLU A 25 -15.57 -6.84 -7.14
CA GLU A 25 -15.83 -6.59 -5.72
C GLU A 25 -14.87 -7.36 -4.78
N PRO A 26 -14.62 -8.68 -4.96
CA PRO A 26 -13.62 -9.40 -4.15
C PRO A 26 -12.22 -8.76 -4.20
N ASN A 27 -11.75 -8.42 -5.38
CA ASN A 27 -10.43 -7.84 -5.59
C ASN A 27 -10.35 -6.42 -4.99
N LEU A 28 -11.41 -5.63 -5.10
CA LEU A 28 -11.50 -4.32 -4.46
C LEU A 28 -11.42 -4.43 -2.94
N LEU A 29 -12.07 -5.44 -2.35
CA LEU A 29 -11.98 -5.72 -0.92
C LEU A 29 -10.53 -6.03 -0.51
N ILE A 30 -9.83 -6.90 -1.25
CA ILE A 30 -8.44 -7.25 -0.99
C ILE A 30 -7.53 -6.00 -1.02
N VAL A 31 -7.64 -5.15 -2.05
CA VAL A 31 -6.83 -3.93 -2.14
C VAL A 31 -7.17 -2.96 -1.01
N ASN A 32 -8.45 -2.85 -0.63
CA ASN A 32 -8.87 -2.02 0.50
C ASN A 32 -8.32 -2.49 1.85
N GLU A 33 -8.35 -3.79 2.11
CA GLU A 33 -7.77 -4.39 3.31
C GLU A 33 -6.24 -4.21 3.33
N GLY A 34 -5.59 -4.43 2.18
CA GLY A 34 -4.17 -4.19 2.00
C GLY A 34 -3.78 -2.74 2.32
N PHE A 35 -4.54 -1.75 1.83
CA PHE A 35 -4.28 -0.34 2.14
C PHE A 35 -4.47 -0.02 3.62
N ILE A 36 -5.51 -0.56 4.26
CA ILE A 36 -5.75 -0.35 5.70
C ILE A 36 -4.58 -0.89 6.52
N GLU A 37 -4.10 -2.09 6.18
CA GLU A 37 -2.99 -2.70 6.90
C GLU A 37 -1.66 -1.99 6.63
N TYR A 38 -1.35 -1.68 5.37
CA TYR A 38 -0.21 -0.83 5.00
C TYR A 38 -0.20 0.48 5.79
N ALA A 39 -1.34 1.19 5.84
CA ALA A 39 -1.43 2.45 6.56
C ALA A 39 -1.09 2.31 8.05
N LYS A 40 -1.57 1.25 8.73
CA LYS A 40 -1.22 0.99 10.14
C LYS A 40 0.27 0.75 10.31
N ILE A 41 0.87 -0.08 9.46
CA ILE A 41 2.30 -0.41 9.50
C ILE A 41 3.13 0.87 9.32
N ILE A 42 2.84 1.70 8.31
CA ILE A 42 3.57 2.95 8.08
C ILE A 42 3.46 3.90 9.28
N ARG A 43 2.30 3.98 9.96
CA ARG A 43 2.21 4.79 11.21
C ARG A 43 3.14 4.27 12.30
N VAL A 44 3.29 2.95 12.42
CA VAL A 44 4.20 2.33 13.40
C VAL A 44 5.65 2.62 13.01
N LEU A 45 6.02 2.42 11.74
CA LEU A 45 7.37 2.68 11.24
C LEU A 45 7.76 4.14 11.37
N PHE A 46 6.87 5.07 11.05
CA PHE A 46 7.09 6.51 11.24
C PHE A 46 7.32 6.89 12.71
N LYS A 47 6.61 6.27 13.65
CA LYS A 47 6.84 6.50 15.08
C LYS A 47 8.23 6.01 15.54
N ILE A 48 8.77 4.97 14.90
CA ILE A 48 10.06 4.38 15.25
C ILE A 48 11.22 5.15 14.62
N SER A 49 11.13 5.41 13.31
CA SER A 49 12.19 6.04 12.51
C SER A 49 11.61 7.11 11.60
N PRO A 50 11.17 8.27 12.13
CA PRO A 50 10.45 9.28 11.36
C PRO A 50 11.25 9.81 10.18
N ASN A 51 12.57 9.94 10.31
CA ASN A 51 13.44 10.43 9.22
C ASN A 51 13.47 9.50 8.00
N VAL A 52 13.23 8.20 8.18
CA VAL A 52 13.22 7.20 7.10
C VAL A 52 11.82 7.11 6.48
N PHE A 53 10.77 7.12 7.30
CA PHE A 53 9.40 6.84 6.84
C PHE A 53 8.52 8.09 6.67
N ALA A 54 9.06 9.31 6.82
CA ALA A 54 8.30 10.55 6.70
C ALA A 54 7.60 10.70 5.35
N ASN A 55 8.28 10.37 4.24
CA ASN A 55 7.69 10.51 2.91
C ASN A 55 6.53 9.53 2.72
N LEU A 56 6.76 8.25 3.04
CA LEU A 56 5.74 7.20 2.99
C LEU A 56 4.51 7.56 3.85
N TYR A 57 4.71 8.17 5.02
CA TYR A 57 3.62 8.58 5.90
C TYR A 57 2.87 9.84 5.43
N ASN A 58 3.59 10.87 5.00
CA ASN A 58 3.01 12.18 4.70
C ASN A 58 2.46 12.29 3.28
N TYR A 59 3.04 11.57 2.31
CA TYR A 59 2.73 11.72 0.88
C TYR A 59 2.06 10.46 0.31
N ASP A 60 2.70 9.29 0.38
CA ASP A 60 2.19 8.07 -0.26
C ASP A 60 0.81 7.67 0.28
N LEU A 61 0.60 7.77 1.60
CA LEU A 61 -0.73 7.50 2.19
C LEU A 61 -1.82 8.44 1.67
N ALA A 62 -1.47 9.67 1.30
CA ALA A 62 -2.42 10.63 0.74
C ALA A 62 -2.69 10.33 -0.75
N GLU A 63 -1.65 10.00 -1.51
CA GLU A 63 -1.73 9.62 -2.92
C GLU A 63 -2.58 8.36 -3.13
N ILE A 64 -2.26 7.27 -2.40
CA ILE A 64 -3.01 6.00 -2.47
C ILE A 64 -4.48 6.22 -2.09
N ARG A 65 -4.75 7.07 -1.09
CA ARG A 65 -6.12 7.45 -0.72
C ARG A 65 -6.81 8.26 -1.82
N GLY A 66 -6.06 9.04 -2.59
CA GLY A 66 -6.52 9.73 -3.79
C GLY A 66 -7.02 8.73 -4.83
N HIS A 67 -6.20 7.74 -5.20
CA HIS A 67 -6.60 6.68 -6.14
C HIS A 67 -7.83 5.91 -5.66
N LYS A 68 -7.88 5.54 -4.37
CA LYS A 68 -9.07 4.92 -3.77
C LYS A 68 -10.35 5.73 -3.98
N ARG A 69 -10.29 7.07 -3.87
CA ARG A 69 -11.46 7.95 -4.03
C ARG A 69 -11.89 8.12 -5.48
N LEU A 70 -11.00 7.86 -6.44
CA LEU A 70 -11.29 7.95 -7.87
C LEU A 70 -12.00 6.71 -8.41
N LEU A 71 -11.99 5.60 -7.66
CA LEU A 71 -12.87 4.46 -7.91
C LEU A 71 -14.32 4.84 -7.61
N LYS A 72 -15.06 5.23 -8.65
CA LYS A 72 -16.51 5.45 -8.60
C LYS A 72 -17.22 4.37 -9.41
N GLU A 73 -18.37 3.92 -8.92
CA GLU A 73 -19.20 2.88 -9.52
C GLU A 73 -19.86 3.32 -10.85
N ASP A 74 -19.87 4.62 -11.17
CA ASP A 74 -20.55 5.18 -12.35
C ASP A 74 -19.66 5.33 -13.60
N PHE A 75 -18.37 4.96 -13.53
CA PHE A 75 -17.50 5.00 -14.70
C PHE A 75 -17.72 3.82 -15.64
N ALA A 76 -17.46 4.00 -16.94
CA ALA A 76 -17.38 2.89 -17.89
C ALA A 76 -16.32 1.86 -17.45
N ASP A 77 -16.54 0.59 -17.76
CA ASP A 77 -15.74 -0.55 -17.28
C ASP A 77 -14.23 -0.38 -17.48
N GLU A 78 -13.79 0.15 -18.63
CA GLU A 78 -12.37 0.40 -18.92
C GLU A 78 -11.75 1.45 -17.99
N ALA A 79 -12.50 2.51 -17.69
CA ALA A 79 -12.05 3.57 -16.79
C ALA A 79 -12.01 3.07 -15.33
N GLN A 80 -12.97 2.23 -14.92
CA GLN A 80 -12.94 1.59 -13.60
C GLN A 80 -11.73 0.67 -13.44
N GLN A 81 -11.46 -0.18 -14.44
CA GLN A 81 -10.29 -1.04 -14.45
C GLN A 81 -8.99 -0.24 -14.38
N ALA A 82 -8.87 0.86 -15.11
CA ALA A 82 -7.67 1.71 -15.07
C ALA A 82 -7.47 2.35 -13.69
N GLN A 83 -8.53 2.91 -13.08
CA GLN A 83 -8.44 3.48 -11.72
C GLN A 83 -8.13 2.42 -10.67
N PHE A 84 -8.68 1.21 -10.84
CA PHE A 84 -8.38 0.08 -9.99
C PHE A 84 -6.91 -0.31 -10.05
N SER A 85 -6.36 -0.46 -11.25
CA SER A 85 -4.95 -0.76 -11.46
C SER A 85 -4.05 0.30 -10.81
N LEU A 86 -4.35 1.60 -10.99
CA LEU A 86 -3.59 2.68 -10.35
C LEU A 86 -3.62 2.59 -8.81
N TYR A 87 -4.77 2.32 -8.22
CA TYR A 87 -4.88 2.15 -6.77
C TYR A 87 -4.07 0.95 -6.26
N ARG A 88 -4.16 -0.18 -6.95
CA ARG A 88 -3.45 -1.41 -6.59
C ARG A 88 -1.95 -1.27 -6.81
N ASP A 89 -1.51 -0.67 -7.92
CA ASP A 89 -0.10 -0.48 -8.27
C ASP A 89 0.60 0.51 -7.34
N SER A 90 -0.06 1.64 -7.00
CA SER A 90 0.47 2.59 -6.03
C SER A 90 0.67 1.96 -4.65
N LEU A 91 -0.27 1.11 -4.22
CA LEU A 91 -0.14 0.37 -2.97
C LEU A 91 0.99 -0.67 -3.00
N VAL A 92 1.13 -1.43 -4.10
CA VAL A 92 2.23 -2.37 -4.31
C VAL A 92 3.57 -1.66 -4.21
N HIS A 93 3.75 -0.59 -4.98
CA HIS A 93 4.99 0.16 -5.04
C HIS A 93 5.37 0.77 -3.69
N ALA A 94 4.41 1.35 -2.98
CA ALA A 94 4.64 1.92 -1.66
C ALA A 94 4.96 0.85 -0.60
N THR A 95 4.41 -0.37 -0.76
CA THR A 95 4.72 -1.53 0.10
C THR A 95 6.13 -2.04 -0.15
N GLU A 96 6.55 -2.16 -1.41
CA GLU A 96 7.92 -2.53 -1.79
C GLU A 96 8.94 -1.54 -1.25
N SER A 97 8.69 -0.24 -1.45
CA SER A 97 9.54 0.85 -0.94
C SER A 97 9.69 0.79 0.59
N ALA A 98 8.62 0.51 1.32
CA ALA A 98 8.69 0.35 2.78
C ALA A 98 9.54 -0.85 3.21
N ILE A 99 9.49 -1.97 2.47
CA ILE A 99 10.31 -3.17 2.72
C ILE A 99 11.79 -2.87 2.45
N GLU A 100 12.09 -2.23 1.34
CA GLU A 100 13.45 -1.76 0.99
C GLU A 100 13.98 -0.86 2.11
N TYR A 101 13.17 0.11 2.54
CA TYR A 101 13.61 1.08 3.54
C TYR A 101 13.98 0.43 4.88
N ILE A 102 13.19 -0.55 5.32
CA ILE A 102 13.52 -1.33 6.52
C ILE A 102 14.85 -2.07 6.34
N THR A 103 15.08 -2.64 5.17
CA THR A 103 16.26 -3.47 4.88
C THR A 103 17.52 -2.63 4.82
N ASP A 104 17.47 -1.50 4.10
CA ASP A 104 18.67 -0.80 3.66
C ASP A 104 19.07 0.35 4.57
N TYR A 105 18.12 0.92 5.33
CA TYR A 105 18.39 2.10 6.17
C TYR A 105 18.22 1.86 7.66
N VAL A 106 17.66 0.72 8.09
CA VAL A 106 17.32 0.51 9.51
C VAL A 106 17.85 -0.82 10.07
N LEU A 107 18.08 -1.83 9.24
CA LEU A 107 18.60 -3.14 9.68
C LEU A 107 20.09 -3.37 9.38
N LEU A 108 20.82 -2.33 8.97
CA LEU A 108 22.28 -2.34 8.85
C LEU A 108 22.97 -2.59 10.20
#